data_AF-A0A1W9J504-F1
#
_entry.id   AF-A0A1W9J504-F1
#
_cell.length_a   1.000
_cell.length_b   1.000
_cell.length_c   1.000
_cell.angle_alpha   90.00
_cell.angle_beta   90.00
_cell.angle_gamma   90.00
#
_symmetry.space_group_name_H-M   'P 1'
#
loop_
_entity.id
_entity.type
_entity.pdbx_description
1 polymer ?
#
loop_
_entity_poly.entity_id
_entity_poly.type
_entity_poly.pdbx_seq_one_letter_code
_entity_poly.pdbx_strand_id
1 'polypeptide(L)'
;MRWRHDRGFSLVEAMVAMSISTIVVMGGMAAIQLSARLVQQGTIKTRALALAQGRLEAKRSVRWEALLQDDLDHDGRMDVMMADDGQGADVLAGDGIYSAQWEHDGVTLKWTVALDRLEPLSTAGLVTIRAAASYPSLGGVRVVEVGTVRANPTFTGAR
;
A
#
# COMPACT_ATOMS: atom_id res chain seq x y z
N MET A 1 9.82 -31.80 -61.26
CA MET A 1 10.15 -30.51 -61.91
C MET A 1 9.57 -29.41 -61.03
N ARG A 2 10.42 -28.71 -60.26
CA ARG A 2 10.00 -27.77 -59.20
C ARG A 2 9.97 -26.36 -59.79
N TRP A 3 8.78 -25.84 -60.07
CA TRP A 3 8.60 -24.45 -60.49
C TRP A 3 8.87 -23.52 -59.30
N ARG A 4 10.12 -23.04 -59.17
CA ARG A 4 10.41 -21.83 -58.40
C ARG A 4 9.97 -20.64 -59.25
N HIS A 5 8.88 -20.01 -58.86
CA HIS A 5 8.55 -18.68 -59.36
C HIS A 5 9.47 -17.67 -58.66
N ASP A 6 10.62 -17.38 -59.25
CA ASP A 6 11.47 -16.25 -58.83
C ASP A 6 10.87 -14.93 -59.37
N ARG A 7 9.68 -14.56 -58.89
CA ARG A 7 9.13 -13.21 -59.09
C ARG A 7 9.58 -12.35 -57.92
N GLY A 8 10.42 -11.34 -58.17
CA GLY A 8 10.80 -10.35 -57.16
C GLY A 8 9.58 -9.53 -56.69
N PHE A 9 9.68 -8.93 -55.50
CA PHE A 9 8.65 -8.04 -54.97
C PHE A 9 8.50 -6.78 -55.82
N SER A 10 7.28 -6.36 -56.11
CA SER A 10 7.06 -5.05 -56.71
C SER A 10 7.33 -3.93 -55.69
N LEU A 11 7.75 -2.75 -56.16
CA LEU A 11 8.00 -1.60 -55.29
C LEU A 11 6.78 -1.25 -54.42
N VAL A 12 5.58 -1.32 -55.02
CA VAL A 12 4.31 -1.04 -54.32
C VAL A 12 4.06 -2.07 -53.22
N GLU A 13 4.30 -3.34 -53.49
CA GLU A 13 4.12 -4.42 -52.52
C GLU A 13 5.09 -4.28 -51.33
N ALA A 14 6.35 -3.94 -51.60
CA ALA A 14 7.32 -3.64 -50.54
C ALA A 14 6.91 -2.42 -49.70
N MET A 15 6.42 -1.35 -50.33
CA MET A 15 5.92 -0.16 -49.63
C MET A 15 4.71 -0.46 -48.74
N VAL A 16 3.77 -1.28 -49.24
CA VAL A 16 2.60 -1.72 -48.46
C VAL A 16 3.02 -2.63 -47.30
N ALA A 17 3.93 -3.57 -47.52
CA ALA A 17 4.43 -4.43 -46.46
C ALA A 17 5.14 -3.62 -45.36
N MET A 18 5.97 -2.65 -45.73
CA MET A 18 6.64 -1.76 -44.78
C MET A 18 5.66 -0.88 -44.01
N SER A 19 4.63 -0.33 -44.67
CA SER A 19 3.63 0.51 -43.99
C SER A 19 2.82 -0.29 -42.97
N ILE A 20 2.35 -1.49 -43.34
CA ILE A 20 1.67 -2.41 -42.42
C ILE A 20 2.59 -2.80 -41.26
N SER A 21 3.84 -3.17 -41.56
CA SER A 21 4.82 -3.55 -40.54
C SER A 21 5.07 -2.43 -39.54
N THR A 22 5.15 -1.19 -40.02
CA THR A 22 5.37 -0.03 -39.15
C THR A 22 4.19 0.19 -38.21
N ILE A 23 2.95 0.10 -38.71
CA ILE A 23 1.74 0.23 -37.90
C ILE A 23 1.69 -0.86 -36.82
N VAL A 24 1.99 -2.11 -37.19
CA VAL A 24 2.01 -3.25 -36.27
C VAL A 24 3.07 -3.06 -35.18
N VAL A 25 4.28 -2.63 -35.55
CA VAL A 25 5.37 -2.40 -34.57
C VAL A 25 5.01 -1.25 -33.62
N MET A 26 4.53 -0.12 -34.14
CA MET A 26 4.13 1.01 -33.29
C MET A 26 2.98 0.63 -32.34
N GLY A 27 1.94 -0.04 -32.86
CA GLY A 27 0.81 -0.50 -32.05
C GLY A 27 1.23 -1.51 -30.98
N GLY A 28 2.11 -2.45 -31.33
CA GLY A 28 2.67 -3.43 -30.40
C GLY A 28 3.47 -2.77 -29.27
N MET A 29 4.35 -1.81 -29.60
CA MET A 29 5.11 -1.07 -28.60
C MET A 29 4.20 -0.26 -27.66
N ALA A 30 3.17 0.40 -28.19
CA ALA A 30 2.21 1.14 -27.39
C ALA A 30 1.46 0.23 -26.40
N ALA A 31 1.01 -0.95 -26.86
CA ALA A 31 0.35 -1.93 -26.01
C ALA A 31 1.28 -2.47 -24.90
N ILE A 32 2.56 -2.74 -25.23
CA ILE A 32 3.55 -3.19 -24.24
C ILE A 32 3.81 -2.12 -23.20
N GLN A 33 3.99 -0.86 -23.60
CA GLN A 33 4.22 0.24 -22.67
C GLN A 33 3.02 0.45 -21.73
N LEU A 34 1.80 0.38 -22.26
CA LEU A 34 0.59 0.47 -21.45
C LEU A 34 0.51 -0.69 -20.45
N SER A 35 0.78 -1.91 -20.91
CA SER A 35 0.76 -3.11 -20.07
C SER A 35 1.81 -3.03 -18.96
N ALA A 36 3.02 -2.58 -19.27
CA ALA A 36 4.08 -2.38 -18.28
C ALA A 36 3.66 -1.38 -17.19
N ARG A 37 3.02 -0.27 -17.56
CA ARG A 37 2.48 0.70 -16.59
C ARG A 37 1.41 0.08 -15.69
N LEU A 38 0.49 -0.70 -16.25
CA LEU A 38 -0.56 -1.38 -15.47
C LEU A 38 0.01 -2.42 -14.51
N VAL A 39 1.01 -3.19 -14.93
CA VAL A 39 1.69 -4.16 -14.06
C VAL A 39 2.42 -3.45 -12.91
N GLN A 40 3.19 -2.39 -13.21
CA GLN A 40 3.87 -1.61 -12.17
C GLN A 40 2.88 -1.03 -11.15
N GLN A 41 1.74 -0.52 -11.62
CA GLN A 41 0.66 -0.02 -10.75
C GLN A 41 0.04 -1.13 -9.89
N GLY A 42 -0.17 -2.32 -10.47
CA GLY A 42 -0.63 -3.50 -9.73
C GLY A 42 0.33 -3.94 -8.64
N THR A 43 1.64 -3.92 -8.91
CA THR A 43 2.69 -4.25 -7.94
C THR A 43 2.67 -3.29 -6.75
N ILE A 44 2.66 -1.98 -6.99
CA ILE A 44 2.63 -0.97 -5.92
C ILE A 44 1.35 -1.12 -5.07
N LYS A 45 0.18 -1.30 -5.70
CA LYS A 45 -1.08 -1.51 -4.98
C LYS A 45 -1.02 -2.74 -4.06
N THR A 46 -0.49 -3.86 -4.58
CA THR A 46 -0.38 -5.11 -3.82
C THR A 46 0.59 -4.96 -2.65
N ARG A 47 1.72 -4.26 -2.87
CA ARG A 47 2.68 -3.91 -1.82
C ARG A 47 2.04 -3.04 -0.74
N ALA A 48 1.31 -2.00 -1.12
CA ALA A 48 0.63 -1.12 -0.16
C ALA A 48 -0.37 -1.91 0.71
N LEU A 49 -1.17 -2.80 0.10
CA LEU A 49 -2.06 -3.70 0.84
C LEU A 49 -1.28 -4.62 1.79
N ALA A 50 -0.19 -5.24 1.32
CA ALA A 50 0.62 -6.14 2.14
C ALA A 50 1.26 -5.42 3.33
N LEU A 51 1.75 -4.19 3.15
CA LEU A 51 2.28 -3.36 4.23
C LEU A 51 1.20 -3.00 5.25
N ALA A 52 0.02 -2.60 4.79
CA ALA A 52 -1.10 -2.26 5.66
C ALA A 52 -1.58 -3.47 6.47
N GLN A 53 -1.74 -4.63 5.83
CA GLN A 53 -2.10 -5.88 6.49
C GLN A 53 -1.02 -6.36 7.46
N GLY A 54 0.25 -6.32 7.06
CA GLY A 54 1.37 -6.68 7.92
C GLY A 54 1.44 -5.82 9.18
N ARG A 55 1.25 -4.51 9.04
CA ARG A 55 1.21 -3.59 10.19
C ARG A 55 0.01 -3.85 11.10
N LEU A 56 -1.16 -4.14 10.52
CA LEU A 56 -2.33 -4.50 11.28
C LEU A 56 -2.08 -5.76 12.11
N GLU A 57 -1.56 -6.82 11.48
CA GLU A 57 -1.28 -8.09 12.18
C GLU A 57 -0.18 -7.93 13.25
N ALA A 58 0.87 -7.15 12.96
CA ALA A 58 1.87 -6.80 13.97
C ALA A 58 1.22 -6.17 15.20
N LYS A 59 0.40 -5.11 15.03
CA LYS A 59 -0.32 -4.47 16.14
C LYS A 59 -1.34 -5.36 16.83
N ARG A 60 -1.95 -6.33 16.13
CA ARG A 60 -2.85 -7.30 16.76
C ARG A 60 -2.10 -8.27 17.67
N SER A 61 -0.86 -8.61 17.32
CA SER A 61 -0.06 -9.60 18.03
C SER A 61 0.67 -9.06 19.27
N VAL A 62 0.93 -7.75 19.36
CA VAL A 62 1.63 -7.17 20.52
C VAL A 62 0.82 -7.26 21.80
N ARG A 63 1.50 -7.18 22.95
CA ARG A 63 0.83 -7.08 24.26
C ARG A 63 0.05 -5.77 24.37
N TRP A 64 -1.01 -5.77 25.19
CA TRP A 64 -1.87 -4.59 25.35
C TRP A 64 -1.07 -3.37 25.83
N GLU A 65 -0.15 -3.57 26.77
CA GLU A 65 0.66 -2.50 27.37
C GLU A 65 1.68 -1.90 26.39
N ALA A 66 2.01 -2.63 25.33
CA ALA A 66 2.94 -2.22 24.29
C ALA A 66 2.22 -1.76 23.00
N LEU A 67 0.90 -1.60 23.02
CA LEU A 67 0.13 -1.32 21.80
C LEU A 67 0.51 0.01 21.13
N LEU A 68 1.02 0.97 21.90
CA LEU A 68 1.48 2.27 21.39
C LEU A 68 2.98 2.30 21.07
N GLN A 69 3.67 1.18 21.26
CA GLN A 69 5.08 1.04 20.98
C GLN A 69 5.25 0.19 19.72
N ASP A 70 6.28 0.50 18.95
CA ASP A 70 6.59 -0.17 17.70
C ASP A 70 8.08 -0.40 17.57
N ASP A 71 8.43 -1.68 17.41
CA ASP A 71 9.71 -2.17 16.90
C ASP A 71 9.46 -2.52 15.42
N LEU A 72 9.98 -1.70 14.50
CA LEU A 72 9.70 -1.83 13.07
C LEU A 72 10.65 -2.84 12.42
N ASP A 73 11.90 -2.92 12.88
CA ASP A 73 12.92 -3.81 12.34
C ASP A 73 13.05 -5.16 13.08
N HIS A 74 12.32 -5.32 14.18
CA HIS A 74 12.27 -6.50 15.06
C HIS A 74 13.63 -6.81 15.71
N ASP A 75 14.47 -5.79 15.95
CA ASP A 75 15.75 -5.93 16.64
C ASP A 75 15.62 -6.00 18.18
N GLY A 76 14.39 -5.85 18.69
CA GLY A 76 14.05 -5.84 20.11
C GLY A 76 14.10 -4.45 20.75
N ARG A 77 14.37 -3.39 19.99
CA ARG A 77 14.34 -1.99 20.43
C ARG A 77 13.10 -1.29 19.88
N MET A 78 12.65 -0.31 20.64
CA MET A 78 11.50 0.49 20.21
C MET A 78 11.99 1.58 19.25
N ASP A 79 11.49 1.55 18.02
CA ASP A 79 11.77 2.55 17.00
C ASP A 79 10.80 3.73 17.08
N VAL A 80 9.52 3.42 17.33
CA VAL A 80 8.43 4.39 17.24
C VAL A 80 7.53 4.29 18.48
N MET A 81 7.28 5.44 19.08
CA MET A 81 6.23 5.64 20.08
C MET A 81 5.09 6.40 19.40
N MET A 82 3.88 5.84 19.43
CA MET A 82 2.69 6.50 18.89
C MET A 82 2.28 7.65 19.81
N ALA A 83 1.88 8.77 19.21
CA ALA A 83 1.49 9.98 19.94
C ALA A 83 0.09 10.46 19.52
N ASP A 84 -0.58 11.12 20.46
CA ASP A 84 -1.84 11.86 20.30
C ASP A 84 -1.54 13.32 20.69
N ASP A 85 -0.75 13.99 19.85
CA ASP A 85 -0.11 15.30 20.10
C ASP A 85 -0.42 16.35 19.03
N GLY A 86 -1.23 16.00 18.03
CA GLY A 86 -1.57 16.83 16.88
C GLY A 86 -0.38 17.12 15.97
N GLN A 87 0.69 16.32 16.02
CA GLN A 87 1.89 16.50 15.22
C GLN A 87 2.19 15.30 14.31
N GLY A 88 2.87 15.58 13.21
CA GLY A 88 3.37 14.56 12.30
C GLY A 88 2.26 13.69 11.71
N ALA A 89 2.18 12.44 12.16
CA ALA A 89 1.15 11.51 11.73
C ALA A 89 -0.21 11.80 12.39
N ASP A 90 -0.21 12.47 13.54
CA ASP A 90 -1.43 12.83 14.25
C ASP A 90 -1.96 14.20 13.79
N VAL A 91 -3.27 14.28 13.61
CA VAL A 91 -3.94 15.47 13.06
C VAL A 91 -4.56 16.33 14.16
N LEU A 92 -4.99 15.72 15.27
CA LEU A 92 -5.71 16.40 16.33
C LEU A 92 -5.28 15.87 17.69
N ALA A 93 -4.64 16.74 18.48
CA ALA A 93 -4.19 16.37 19.82
C ALA A 93 -5.36 16.14 20.80
N GLY A 94 -5.23 15.09 21.61
CA GLY A 94 -6.14 14.74 22.69
C GLY A 94 -7.47 14.15 22.22
N ASP A 95 -7.53 13.60 21.00
CA ASP A 95 -8.74 12.97 20.47
C ASP A 95 -8.82 11.45 20.77
N GLY A 96 -7.81 10.90 21.43
CA GLY A 96 -7.71 9.48 21.77
C GLY A 96 -7.27 8.61 20.60
N ILE A 97 -6.79 9.21 19.50
CA ILE A 97 -6.29 8.52 18.30
C ILE A 97 -4.78 8.68 18.22
N TYR A 98 -4.09 7.75 18.85
CA TYR A 98 -2.65 7.65 18.73
C TYR A 98 -2.30 7.28 17.29
N SER A 99 -1.35 8.01 16.71
CA SER A 99 -0.96 7.85 15.31
C SER A 99 0.55 7.69 15.17
N ALA A 100 0.96 6.93 14.15
CA ALA A 100 2.33 6.86 13.69
C ALA A 100 2.36 6.64 12.18
N GLN A 101 3.50 6.96 11.57
CA GLN A 101 3.70 6.77 10.14
C GLN A 101 5.12 6.31 9.82
N TRP A 102 5.25 5.64 8.69
CA TRP A 102 6.50 5.17 8.14
C TRP A 102 6.43 5.20 6.61
N GLU A 103 7.51 5.60 5.96
CA GLU A 103 7.63 5.57 4.51
C GLU A 103 8.57 4.46 4.07
N HIS A 104 8.10 3.63 3.14
CA HIS A 104 8.89 2.53 2.59
C HIS A 104 8.58 2.35 1.11
N ASP A 105 9.62 2.40 0.27
CA ASP A 105 9.54 2.19 -1.18
C ASP A 105 8.43 3.00 -1.89
N GLY A 106 8.28 4.28 -1.54
CA GLY A 106 7.27 5.16 -2.14
C GLY A 106 5.83 4.88 -1.69
N VAL A 107 5.66 4.06 -0.64
CA VAL A 107 4.39 3.88 0.07
C VAL A 107 4.52 4.53 1.44
N THR A 108 3.60 5.44 1.76
CA THR A 108 3.49 6.01 3.10
C THR A 108 2.45 5.22 3.88
N LEU A 109 2.90 4.48 4.88
CA LEU A 109 2.07 3.72 5.79
C LEU A 109 1.80 4.56 7.04
N LYS A 110 0.54 4.87 7.32
CA LYS A 110 0.07 5.46 8.58
C LYS A 110 -0.75 4.43 9.32
N TRP A 111 -0.56 4.28 10.62
CA TRP A 111 -1.41 3.45 11.46
C TRP A 111 -1.87 4.21 12.68
N THR A 112 -3.07 3.86 13.15
CA THR A 112 -3.70 4.50 14.29
C THR A 112 -4.25 3.48 15.26
N VAL A 113 -4.26 3.86 16.53
CA VAL A 113 -4.91 3.15 17.63
C VAL A 113 -5.87 4.15 18.27
N ALA A 114 -7.15 3.99 17.96
CA ALA A 114 -8.21 4.78 18.54
C ALA A 114 -8.79 4.08 19.77
N LEU A 115 -8.79 4.76 20.91
CA LEU A 115 -9.39 4.28 22.14
C LEU A 115 -10.93 4.39 22.08
N ASP A 116 -11.64 3.51 22.79
CA ASP A 116 -13.10 3.58 22.89
C ASP A 116 -13.58 4.76 23.76
N ARG A 117 -12.70 5.29 24.61
CA ARG A 117 -12.93 6.42 25.51
C ARG A 117 -11.67 7.28 25.58
N LEU A 118 -11.85 8.57 25.89
CA LEU A 118 -10.78 9.54 26.16
C LEU A 118 -10.14 9.31 27.53
N GLU A 119 -9.70 8.08 27.76
CA GLU A 119 -9.10 7.60 29.00
C GLU A 119 -7.76 6.93 28.65
N PRO A 120 -6.84 6.72 29.61
CA PRO A 120 -5.59 6.02 29.33
C PRO A 120 -5.81 4.63 28.72
N LEU A 121 -4.88 4.18 27.87
CA LEU A 121 -4.93 2.85 27.26
C LEU A 121 -5.14 1.70 28.28
N SER A 122 -4.66 1.87 29.52
CA SER A 122 -4.80 0.87 30.58
C SER A 122 -6.25 0.64 31.04
N THR A 123 -7.14 1.62 30.87
CA THR A 123 -8.56 1.56 31.27
C THR A 123 -9.51 1.38 30.09
N ALA A 124 -9.02 1.51 28.85
CA ALA A 124 -9.78 1.25 27.65
C ALA A 124 -10.22 -0.23 27.57
N GLY A 125 -11.51 -0.46 27.28
CA GLY A 125 -12.05 -1.82 27.13
C GLY A 125 -11.86 -2.35 25.70
N LEU A 126 -11.84 -1.45 24.73
CA LEU A 126 -11.74 -1.74 23.31
C LEU A 126 -10.84 -0.70 22.64
N VAL A 127 -10.12 -1.14 21.60
CA VAL A 127 -9.37 -0.26 20.71
C VAL A 127 -9.66 -0.61 19.27
N THR A 128 -9.73 0.41 18.43
CA THR A 128 -9.78 0.25 16.97
C THR A 128 -8.38 0.50 16.42
N ILE A 129 -7.83 -0.52 15.77
CA ILE A 129 -6.53 -0.44 15.12
C ILE A 129 -6.78 -0.29 13.62
N ARG A 130 -6.20 0.73 12.99
CA ARG A 130 -6.26 0.94 11.54
C ARG A 130 -4.86 1.10 10.97
N ALA A 131 -4.67 0.60 9.76
CA ALA A 131 -3.47 0.82 8.96
C ALA A 131 -3.89 1.26 7.57
N ALA A 132 -3.38 2.41 7.14
CA ALA A 132 -3.64 3.02 5.85
C ALA A 132 -2.32 3.19 5.08
N ALA A 133 -2.22 2.61 3.90
CA ALA A 133 -1.08 2.73 3.01
C ALA A 133 -1.43 3.61 1.82
N SER A 134 -0.75 4.75 1.69
CA SER A 134 -0.88 5.72 0.61
C SER A 134 0.21 5.50 -0.44
N TYR A 135 -0.15 5.47 -1.72
CA TYR A 135 0.79 5.22 -2.81
C TYR A 135 0.44 6.03 -4.08
N PRO A 136 1.44 6.36 -4.92
CA PRO A 136 1.23 7.09 -6.16
C PRO A 136 0.55 6.20 -7.22
N SER A 137 -0.48 6.74 -7.86
CA SER A 137 -1.24 6.09 -8.94
C SER A 137 -1.37 7.01 -10.16
N LEU A 138 -1.78 6.46 -11.30
CA LEU A 138 -2.00 7.17 -12.59
C LEU A 138 -3.05 8.32 -12.58
N GLY A 139 -3.48 8.80 -11.40
CA GLY A 139 -4.42 9.90 -11.24
C GLY A 139 -4.35 10.56 -9.86
N GLY A 140 -3.20 10.47 -9.18
CA GLY A 140 -2.99 11.01 -7.84
C GLY A 140 -2.64 9.94 -6.82
N VAL A 141 -2.75 10.29 -5.54
CA VAL A 141 -2.51 9.36 -4.43
C VAL A 141 -3.72 8.46 -4.23
N ARG A 142 -3.49 7.17 -4.09
CA ARG A 142 -4.50 6.18 -3.68
C ARG A 142 -4.17 5.67 -2.31
N VAL A 143 -5.20 5.31 -1.55
CA VAL A 143 -5.05 4.79 -0.20
C VAL A 143 -5.73 3.43 -0.12
N VAL A 144 -5.07 2.48 0.52
CA VAL A 144 -5.65 1.21 0.95
C VAL A 144 -5.68 1.22 2.47
N GLU A 145 -6.85 0.98 3.05
CA GLU A 145 -7.05 0.96 4.49
C GLU A 145 -7.56 -0.40 4.94
N VAL A 146 -7.00 -0.89 6.04
CA VAL A 146 -7.47 -2.09 6.75
C VAL A 146 -7.59 -1.76 8.23
N GLY A 147 -8.51 -2.41 8.92
CA GLY A 147 -8.70 -2.17 10.34
C GLY A 147 -9.35 -3.35 11.06
N THR A 148 -9.22 -3.34 12.38
CA THR A 148 -9.81 -4.32 13.28
C THR A 148 -10.16 -3.65 14.60
N VAL A 149 -11.04 -4.30 15.36
CA VAL A 149 -11.24 -3.99 16.77
C VAL A 149 -10.52 -5.05 17.61
N ARG A 150 -9.96 -4.65 18.74
CA ARG A 150 -9.35 -5.54 19.72
C ARG A 150 -9.88 -5.22 21.11
N ALA A 151 -10.28 -6.25 21.85
CA ALA A 151 -10.69 -6.13 23.25
C ALA A 151 -9.49 -6.21 24.19
N ASN A 152 -9.53 -5.42 25.26
CA ASN A 152 -8.57 -5.49 26.34
C ASN A 152 -8.78 -6.76 27.16
N PRO A 153 -7.80 -7.69 27.20
CA PRO A 153 -7.96 -8.94 27.93
C PRO A 153 -8.02 -8.76 29.46
N THR A 154 -7.55 -7.63 29.99
CA THR A 154 -7.53 -7.36 31.44
C THR A 154 -8.69 -6.47 31.90
N PHE A 155 -9.54 -6.02 30.98
CA PHE A 155 -10.65 -5.15 31.31
C PHE A 155 -11.80 -5.93 31.96
N THR A 156 -12.12 -5.58 33.21
CA THR A 156 -13.17 -6.23 34.00
C THR A 156 -14.49 -5.44 34.05
N GLY A 157 -14.62 -4.36 33.26
CA GLY A 157 -15.75 -3.44 33.34
C GLY A 157 -15.55 -2.35 34.41
N ALA A 158 -16.19 -1.20 34.21
CA ALA A 158 -16.37 -0.23 35.28
C ALA A 158 -17.36 -0.82 36.31
N ARG A 159 -16.95 -0.88 37.57
CA ARG A 159 -17.88 -1.12 38.68
C ARG A 159 -18.76 0.09 38.91
#